data_AF-A0AAW2QA51-F1
#
_entry.id   AF-A0AAW2QA51-F1
#
_cell.length_a   1.000
_cell.length_b   1.000
_cell.length_c   1.000
_cell.angle_alpha   90.00
_cell.angle_beta   90.00
_cell.angle_gamma   90.00
#
_symmetry.space_group_name_H-M   'P 1'
#
loop_
_entity.id
_entity.type
_entity.pdbx_description
1 polymer ?
#
loop_
_entity_poly.entity_id
_entity_poly.type
_entity_poly.pdbx_seq_one_letter_code
_entity_poly.pdbx_strand_id
1 'polypeptide(L)'
;MRELRHLQVMGSNLPNPNSEGALLPNLSTLLGISAHSCTEEILGRIPNLKKLGFQGELALDAVETLCCFNQVFNSYRLKSLKCVIVNPNPTSHQAVVPALPGVSIFPSGLKKLTLGGLSLGWENMSMIACIGNLEVLKLRCYAFREPVWQTSERGFMNLRFLLIEDMDLEYWKGSESFLPDLQCLTVSHCYKLKERFLGSLKKSQVLK
;
A
#
# COMPACT_ATOMS: atom_id res chain seq x y z
N MET A 1 -13.26 -18.12 -20.08
CA MET A 1 -12.55 -17.11 -19.26
C MET A 1 -12.18 -15.80 -20.00
N ARG A 2 -12.45 -15.64 -21.32
CA ARG A 2 -12.03 -14.43 -22.06
C ARG A 2 -12.71 -13.12 -21.61
N GLU A 3 -13.88 -13.17 -20.96
CA GLU A 3 -14.58 -11.96 -20.47
C GLU A 3 -14.24 -11.55 -19.03
N LEU A 4 -13.39 -12.32 -18.34
CA LEU A 4 -13.12 -12.09 -16.92
C LEU A 4 -12.32 -10.79 -16.72
N ARG A 5 -12.96 -9.78 -16.12
CA ARG A 5 -12.35 -8.46 -15.84
C ARG A 5 -11.79 -8.30 -14.42
N HIS A 6 -12.31 -9.09 -13.48
CA HIS A 6 -11.98 -9.04 -12.06
C HIS A 6 -11.81 -10.45 -11.52
N LEU A 7 -10.66 -10.72 -10.90
CA LEU A 7 -10.36 -11.97 -10.21
C LEU A 7 -9.94 -11.64 -8.78
N GLN A 8 -10.56 -12.30 -7.81
CA GLN A 8 -10.17 -12.22 -6.41
C GLN A 8 -9.94 -13.63 -5.89
N VAL A 9 -8.79 -13.82 -5.27
CA VAL A 9 -8.34 -15.06 -4.63
C VAL A 9 -8.17 -14.75 -3.14
N MET A 10 -8.17 -15.75 -2.26
CA MET A 10 -8.08 -15.58 -0.81
C MET A 10 -6.70 -16.02 -0.29
N GLY A 11 -5.67 -15.25 -0.61
CA GLY A 11 -4.28 -15.52 -0.21
C GLY A 11 -3.63 -16.73 -0.91
N SER A 12 -4.30 -17.33 -1.89
CA SER A 12 -3.80 -18.53 -2.55
C SER A 12 -2.73 -18.21 -3.59
N ASN A 13 -1.83 -19.16 -3.81
CA ASN A 13 -0.92 -19.10 -4.93
C ASN A 13 -1.70 -19.30 -6.24
N LEU A 14 -1.40 -18.48 -7.25
CA LEU A 14 -1.86 -18.75 -8.61
C LEU A 14 -1.15 -20.00 -9.13
N PRO A 15 -1.87 -20.87 -9.87
CA PRO A 15 -1.25 -22.05 -10.45
C PRO A 15 -0.10 -21.65 -11.36
N ASN A 16 0.99 -22.43 -11.31
CA ASN A 16 2.13 -22.16 -12.16
C ASN A 16 1.70 -22.15 -13.63
N PRO A 17 2.21 -21.21 -14.41
CA PRO A 17 1.88 -21.12 -15.80
C PRO A 17 2.41 -22.35 -16.55
N ASN A 18 1.54 -23.34 -16.84
CA ASN A 18 1.86 -24.33 -17.88
C ASN A 18 2.20 -23.55 -19.16
N SER A 19 3.17 -24.02 -19.96
CA SER A 19 3.69 -23.33 -21.15
C SER A 19 2.61 -22.91 -22.17
N GLU A 20 1.41 -23.47 -22.10
CA GLU A 20 0.25 -23.16 -22.96
C GLU A 20 -0.87 -22.31 -22.30
N GLY A 21 -0.67 -21.76 -21.11
CA GLY A 21 -1.77 -21.06 -20.44
C GLY A 21 -2.18 -19.76 -21.17
N ALA A 22 -3.49 -19.63 -21.39
CA ALA A 22 -4.07 -18.55 -22.17
C ALA A 22 -3.80 -17.17 -21.56
N LEU A 23 -3.52 -16.19 -22.42
CA LEU A 23 -3.52 -14.78 -22.06
C LEU A 23 -4.90 -14.38 -21.51
N LEU A 24 -4.90 -13.53 -20.49
CA LEU A 24 -6.09 -12.93 -19.88
C LEU A 24 -6.13 -11.42 -20.21
N PRO A 25 -6.26 -11.04 -21.50
CA PRO A 25 -6.14 -9.65 -21.92
C PRO A 25 -7.25 -8.75 -21.35
N ASN A 26 -8.39 -9.31 -20.99
CA ASN A 26 -9.51 -8.55 -20.43
C ASN A 26 -9.44 -8.41 -18.90
N LEU A 27 -8.56 -9.14 -18.24
CA LEU A 27 -8.43 -9.09 -16.78
C LEU A 27 -7.71 -7.79 -16.39
N SER A 28 -8.40 -6.97 -15.60
CA SER A 28 -7.96 -5.63 -15.21
C SER A 28 -7.72 -5.50 -13.71
N THR A 29 -8.33 -6.38 -12.91
CA THR A 29 -8.24 -6.40 -11.45
C THR A 29 -7.88 -7.81 -11.00
N LEU A 30 -6.80 -7.93 -10.24
CA LEU A 30 -6.36 -9.16 -9.58
C LEU A 30 -6.15 -8.86 -8.10
N LEU A 31 -6.83 -9.58 -7.19
CA LEU A 31 -6.79 -9.29 -5.76
C LEU A 31 -6.58 -10.55 -4.94
N GLY A 32 -5.95 -10.38 -3.78
CA GLY A 32 -5.76 -11.40 -2.77
C GLY A 32 -4.88 -12.56 -3.22
N ILE A 33 -3.92 -12.29 -4.11
CA ILE A 33 -2.89 -13.28 -4.44
C ILE A 33 -1.79 -13.25 -3.38
N SER A 34 -1.12 -14.38 -3.20
CA SER A 34 0.12 -14.46 -2.43
C SER A 34 1.26 -13.72 -3.14
N ALA A 35 2.21 -13.17 -2.38
CA ALA A 35 3.41 -12.51 -2.90
C ALA A 35 4.23 -13.45 -3.81
N HIS A 36 4.26 -14.74 -3.48
CA HIS A 36 4.95 -15.79 -4.24
C HIS A 36 4.41 -15.96 -5.68
N SER A 37 3.17 -15.52 -5.96
CA SER A 37 2.57 -15.56 -7.30
C SER A 37 2.91 -14.34 -8.16
N CYS A 38 3.72 -13.43 -7.63
CA CYS A 38 4.16 -12.22 -8.30
C CYS A 38 5.37 -12.49 -9.19
N THR A 39 5.24 -13.36 -10.19
CA THR A 39 6.30 -13.61 -11.16
C THR A 39 6.02 -12.88 -12.48
N GLU A 40 7.07 -12.53 -13.21
CA GLU A 40 6.94 -11.94 -14.55
C GLU A 40 6.12 -12.84 -15.49
N GLU A 41 6.22 -14.16 -15.34
CA GLU A 41 5.47 -15.13 -16.15
C GLU A 41 3.96 -15.03 -15.93
N ILE A 42 3.52 -14.90 -14.68
CA ILE A 42 2.10 -14.80 -14.33
C ILE A 42 1.56 -13.42 -14.75
N LEU A 43 2.32 -12.36 -14.49
CA LEU A 43 1.87 -10.99 -14.78
C LEU A 43 1.97 -10.64 -16.27
N GLY A 44 2.89 -11.25 -17.01
CA GLY A 44 2.99 -11.16 -18.46
C GLY A 44 1.73 -11.68 -19.17
N ARG A 45 0.96 -12.57 -18.53
CA ARG A 45 -0.33 -13.06 -19.05
C ARG A 45 -1.49 -12.10 -18.85
N ILE A 46 -1.30 -11.04 -18.06
CA ILE A 46 -2.33 -10.07 -17.68
C ILE A 46 -1.90 -8.65 -18.11
N PRO A 47 -1.74 -8.41 -19.43
CA PRO A 47 -1.10 -7.17 -19.94
C PRO A 47 -1.89 -5.89 -19.64
N ASN A 48 -3.17 -5.99 -19.27
CA ASN A 48 -4.06 -4.86 -19.01
C ASN A 48 -4.40 -4.67 -17.53
N LEU A 49 -3.57 -5.23 -16.63
CA LEU A 49 -3.76 -5.11 -15.19
C LEU A 49 -3.67 -3.64 -14.73
N LYS A 50 -4.73 -3.14 -14.09
CA LYS A 50 -4.84 -1.78 -13.54
C LYS A 50 -4.86 -1.78 -12.02
N LYS A 51 -5.37 -2.86 -11.41
CA LYS A 51 -5.48 -3.01 -9.97
C LYS A 51 -4.94 -4.35 -9.51
N LEU A 52 -4.02 -4.29 -8.56
CA LEU A 52 -3.41 -5.46 -7.96
C LEU A 52 -3.57 -5.45 -6.45
N GLY A 53 -3.77 -6.62 -5.86
CA GLY A 53 -3.92 -6.80 -4.43
C GLY A 53 -3.23 -8.06 -3.94
N PHE A 54 -2.40 -7.91 -2.94
CA PHE A 54 -1.72 -8.96 -2.23
C PHE A 54 -2.40 -9.24 -0.90
N GLN A 55 -2.44 -10.53 -0.57
CA GLN A 55 -2.89 -11.02 0.72
C GLN A 55 -1.94 -12.14 1.17
N GLY A 56 -1.25 -11.92 2.28
CA GLY A 56 -0.33 -12.91 2.89
C GLY A 56 -0.70 -13.18 4.35
N GLU A 57 -0.20 -14.26 4.94
CA GLU A 57 -0.51 -14.67 6.31
C GLU A 57 0.62 -14.42 7.32
N LEU A 58 1.86 -14.19 6.85
CA LEU A 58 3.02 -14.07 7.73
C LEU A 58 3.72 -12.72 7.54
N ALA A 59 3.98 -12.05 8.65
CA ALA A 59 4.72 -10.79 8.71
C ALA A 59 6.24 -10.96 8.48
N LEU A 60 6.77 -12.19 8.42
CA LEU A 60 8.22 -12.40 8.26
C LEU A 60 8.75 -11.89 6.91
N ASP A 61 7.87 -11.55 5.96
CA ASP A 61 8.28 -11.33 4.58
C ASP A 61 7.62 -10.14 3.87
N ALA A 62 7.17 -9.15 4.64
CA ALA A 62 6.62 -7.92 4.06
C ALA A 62 7.68 -7.12 3.27
N VAL A 63 8.96 -7.21 3.65
CA VAL A 63 10.06 -6.61 2.89
C VAL A 63 10.18 -7.28 1.52
N GLU A 64 10.20 -8.61 1.45
CA GLU A 64 10.21 -9.34 0.16
C GLU A 64 8.94 -9.06 -0.63
N THR A 65 7.77 -9.06 0.02
CA THR A 65 6.49 -8.69 -0.61
C THR A 65 6.53 -7.30 -1.23
N LEU A 66 7.16 -6.33 -0.56
CA LEU A 66 7.37 -4.97 -1.07
C LEU A 66 8.44 -4.92 -2.16
N CYS A 67 9.51 -5.72 -2.05
CA CYS A 67 10.54 -5.86 -3.08
C CYS A 67 10.00 -6.47 -4.38
N CYS A 68 9.02 -7.37 -4.30
CA CYS A 68 8.29 -7.86 -5.48
C CYS A 68 7.62 -6.71 -6.25
N PHE A 69 7.31 -5.58 -5.61
CA PHE A 69 6.72 -4.43 -6.29
C PHE A 69 7.69 -3.74 -7.24
N ASN A 70 8.98 -3.74 -6.90
CA ASN A 70 10.00 -3.08 -7.71
C ASN A 70 10.40 -3.93 -8.92
N GLN A 71 10.61 -5.24 -8.72
CA GLN A 71 11.13 -6.13 -9.76
C GLN A 71 10.12 -6.40 -10.88
N VAL A 72 8.82 -6.46 -10.56
CA VAL A 72 7.82 -7.05 -11.48
C VAL A 72 6.87 -6.02 -12.09
N PHE A 73 6.83 -4.80 -11.54
CA PHE A 73 5.87 -3.77 -11.96
C PHE A 73 6.52 -2.52 -12.52
N ASN A 74 7.21 -2.68 -13.66
CA ASN A 74 7.56 -1.54 -14.50
C ASN A 74 6.41 -1.15 -15.48
N SER A 75 5.22 -1.70 -15.28
CA SER A 75 4.05 -1.40 -16.12
C SER A 75 3.40 -0.09 -15.68
N TYR A 76 3.56 0.96 -16.50
CA TYR A 76 2.92 2.29 -16.35
C TYR A 76 1.37 2.27 -16.20
N ARG A 77 0.75 1.10 -16.42
CA ARG A 77 -0.70 0.90 -16.40
C ARG A 77 -1.26 0.63 -15.00
N LEU A 78 -0.45 0.14 -14.05
CA LEU A 78 -0.94 -0.15 -12.71
C LEU A 78 -1.29 1.15 -11.98
N LYS A 79 -2.57 1.32 -11.62
CA LYS A 79 -3.08 2.53 -10.95
C LYS A 79 -3.42 2.29 -9.49
N SER A 80 -3.68 1.05 -9.08
CA SER A 80 -4.04 0.72 -7.71
C SER A 80 -3.30 -0.52 -7.22
N LEU A 81 -2.74 -0.41 -6.02
CA LEU A 81 -2.03 -1.48 -5.35
C LEU A 81 -2.58 -1.63 -3.93
N LYS A 82 -2.84 -2.86 -3.53
CA LYS A 82 -3.24 -3.24 -2.17
C LYS A 82 -2.26 -4.29 -1.67
N CYS A 83 -1.75 -4.15 -0.46
CA CYS A 83 -0.94 -5.15 0.21
C CYS A 83 -1.44 -5.31 1.63
N VAL A 84 -1.89 -6.51 2.00
CA VAL A 84 -2.44 -6.78 3.33
C VAL A 84 -1.88 -8.08 3.88
N ILE A 85 -1.35 -8.03 5.10
CA ILE A 85 -1.06 -9.22 5.89
C ILE A 85 -2.26 -9.51 6.78
N VAL A 86 -2.80 -10.72 6.66
CA VAL A 86 -3.86 -11.26 7.50
C VAL A 86 -3.21 -11.77 8.78
N ASN A 87 -3.83 -11.49 9.92
CA ASN A 87 -3.30 -11.82 11.25
C ASN A 87 -1.90 -11.22 11.52
N PRO A 88 -1.75 -9.89 11.39
CA PRO A 88 -0.47 -9.26 11.68
C PRO A 88 -0.05 -9.57 13.12
N ASN A 89 1.20 -9.99 13.31
CA ASN A 89 1.73 -10.18 14.65
C ASN A 89 2.10 -8.81 15.24
N PRO A 90 1.35 -8.26 16.21
CA PRO A 90 1.57 -6.92 16.74
C PRO A 90 2.86 -6.78 17.54
N THR A 91 3.62 -7.84 17.79
CA THR A 91 4.94 -7.78 18.45
C THR A 91 6.12 -7.81 17.47
N SER A 92 5.88 -8.14 16.20
CA SER A 92 6.93 -8.21 15.17
C SER A 92 7.29 -6.83 14.61
N HIS A 93 8.38 -6.23 15.09
CA HIS A 93 8.97 -5.09 14.41
C HIS A 93 9.69 -5.57 13.15
N GLN A 94 9.26 -5.08 11.99
CA GLN A 94 9.96 -5.40 10.75
C GLN A 94 11.11 -4.42 10.52
N ALA A 95 12.16 -4.94 9.89
CA ALA A 95 13.32 -4.16 9.50
C ALA A 95 12.93 -3.06 8.49
N VAL A 96 13.75 -2.01 8.48
CA VAL A 96 13.76 -1.00 7.41
C VAL A 96 13.91 -1.73 6.08
N VAL A 97 13.02 -1.43 5.13
CA VAL A 97 13.18 -1.95 3.77
C VAL A 97 14.49 -1.37 3.22
N PRO A 98 15.44 -2.18 2.73
CA PRO A 98 16.69 -1.69 2.14
C PRO A 98 16.37 -1.03 0.80
N ALA A 99 15.85 0.20 0.85
CA ALA A 99 15.62 1.05 -0.31
C ALA A 99 16.70 2.11 -0.36
N LEU A 100 17.19 2.38 -1.57
CA LEU A 100 18.09 3.50 -1.81
C LEU A 100 17.35 4.80 -1.48
N PRO A 101 17.99 5.76 -0.78
CA PRO A 101 17.39 7.06 -0.49
C PRO A 101 16.84 7.71 -1.76
N GLY A 102 15.55 8.05 -1.76
CA GLY A 102 14.90 8.72 -2.90
C GLY A 102 14.39 7.79 -4.01
N VAL A 103 14.52 6.46 -3.89
CA VAL A 103 13.95 5.50 -4.85
C VAL A 103 12.68 4.89 -4.28
N SER A 104 11.58 5.04 -5.02
CA SER A 104 10.33 4.33 -4.73
C SER A 104 10.42 2.89 -5.23
N ILE A 105 10.13 1.93 -4.36
CA ILE A 105 9.91 0.52 -4.73
C ILE A 105 8.53 0.28 -5.36
N PHE A 106 7.68 1.31 -5.38
CA PHE A 106 6.35 1.26 -5.98
C PHE A 106 6.35 1.79 -7.42
N PRO A 107 5.44 1.29 -8.28
CA PRO A 107 5.30 1.77 -9.65
C PRO A 107 4.98 3.27 -9.73
N SER A 108 5.66 3.99 -10.62
CA SER A 108 5.54 5.45 -10.78
C SER A 108 4.14 5.92 -11.23
N GLY A 109 3.37 5.03 -11.90
CA GLY A 109 2.02 5.30 -12.37
C GLY A 109 0.92 5.14 -11.32
N LEU A 110 1.28 4.78 -10.08
CA LEU A 110 0.34 4.43 -9.03
C LEU A 110 -0.42 5.65 -8.51
N LYS A 111 -1.76 5.55 -8.47
CA LYS A 111 -2.66 6.58 -7.94
C LYS A 111 -3.27 6.22 -6.59
N LYS A 112 -3.34 4.92 -6.29
CA LYS A 112 -3.94 4.41 -5.06
C LYS A 112 -3.08 3.34 -4.43
N LEU A 113 -2.73 3.54 -3.17
CA LEU A 113 -2.02 2.57 -2.34
C LEU A 113 -2.87 2.20 -1.11
N THR A 114 -2.91 0.93 -0.78
CA THR A 114 -3.52 0.42 0.45
C THR A 114 -2.56 -0.56 1.10
N LEU A 115 -2.13 -0.26 2.31
CA LEU A 115 -1.23 -1.11 3.09
C LEU A 115 -1.94 -1.56 4.37
N GLY A 116 -1.73 -2.80 4.78
CA GLY A 116 -2.26 -3.31 6.04
C GLY A 116 -1.46 -4.45 6.64
N GLY A 117 -1.32 -4.47 7.96
CA GLY A 117 -0.64 -5.55 8.68
C GLY A 117 0.87 -5.64 8.47
N LEU A 118 1.48 -4.68 7.77
CA LEU A 118 2.90 -4.73 7.43
C LEU A 118 3.81 -4.33 8.59
N SER A 119 3.34 -3.62 9.62
CA SER A 119 4.18 -3.31 10.79
C SER A 119 5.48 -2.55 10.47
N LEU A 120 5.47 -1.73 9.42
CA LEU A 120 6.63 -0.95 8.98
C LEU A 120 6.92 0.19 9.96
N GLY A 121 8.19 0.56 10.16
CA GLY A 121 8.50 1.82 10.84
C GLY A 121 8.19 3.02 9.94
N TRP A 122 7.87 4.18 10.54
CA TRP A 122 7.47 5.40 9.81
C TRP A 122 8.57 5.94 8.88
N GLU A 123 9.83 5.58 9.09
CA GLU A 123 10.96 5.91 8.20
C GLU A 123 10.72 5.43 6.76
N ASN A 124 9.99 4.32 6.59
CA ASN A 124 9.63 3.75 5.29
C ASN A 124 8.58 4.59 4.54
N MET A 125 7.90 5.53 5.22
CA MET A 125 6.88 6.39 4.62
C MET A 125 7.48 7.32 3.54
N SER A 126 8.77 7.62 3.64
CA SER A 126 9.51 8.40 2.64
C SER A 126 9.47 7.76 1.24
N MET A 127 9.50 6.43 1.15
CA MET A 127 9.37 5.71 -0.13
C MET A 127 7.98 5.89 -0.76
N ILE A 128 6.94 5.96 0.07
CA ILE A 128 5.57 6.20 -0.41
C ILE A 128 5.41 7.66 -0.84
N ALA A 129 6.03 8.59 -0.13
CA ALA A 129 6.07 10.01 -0.50
C ALA A 129 6.78 10.25 -1.86
N CYS A 130 7.67 9.34 -2.29
CA CYS A 130 8.28 9.39 -3.62
C CYS A 130 7.32 9.05 -4.78
N ILE A 131 6.13 8.51 -4.49
CA ILE A 131 5.11 8.22 -5.51
C ILE A 131 4.41 9.52 -5.91
N GLY A 132 4.96 10.19 -6.91
CA GLY A 132 4.50 11.52 -7.32
C GLY A 132 3.01 11.61 -7.68
N ASN A 133 2.40 10.54 -8.23
CA ASN A 133 1.00 10.54 -8.70
C ASN A 133 0.01 10.00 -7.66
N LEU A 134 0.41 9.80 -6.40
CA LEU A 134 -0.42 9.16 -5.40
C LEU A 134 -1.56 10.09 -4.94
N GLU A 135 -2.79 9.73 -5.28
CA GLU A 135 -4.01 10.48 -4.93
C GLU A 135 -4.71 9.90 -3.70
N VAL A 136 -4.58 8.60 -3.45
CA VAL A 136 -5.27 7.87 -2.38
C VAL A 136 -4.30 6.99 -1.61
N LEU A 137 -4.16 7.24 -0.31
CA LEU A 137 -3.38 6.41 0.61
C LEU A 137 -4.29 5.87 1.71
N LYS A 138 -4.22 4.56 1.94
CA LYS A 138 -4.95 3.89 3.02
C LYS A 138 -4.00 3.04 3.85
N LEU A 139 -3.92 3.35 5.13
CA LEU A 139 -3.13 2.63 6.13
C LEU A 139 -4.12 1.93 7.07
N ARG A 140 -3.96 0.62 7.25
CA ARG A 140 -4.92 -0.21 8.01
C ARG A 140 -4.21 -1.18 8.92
N CYS A 141 -4.83 -1.56 10.03
CA CYS A 141 -4.46 -2.74 10.81
C CYS A 141 -2.95 -2.85 11.06
N TYR A 142 -2.34 -1.87 11.73
CA TYR A 142 -0.89 -1.82 11.98
C TYR A 142 -0.04 -1.87 10.69
N ALA A 143 -0.44 -1.15 9.63
CA ALA A 143 0.37 -1.00 8.41
C ALA A 143 1.75 -0.39 8.71
N PHE A 144 1.75 0.58 9.60
CA PHE A 144 2.94 1.20 10.20
C PHE A 144 2.87 1.06 11.72
N ARG A 145 4.01 1.24 12.38
CA ARG A 145 4.15 1.23 13.83
C ARG A 145 4.96 2.41 14.30
N GLU A 146 4.95 2.57 15.62
CA GLU A 146 5.52 3.63 16.42
C GLU A 146 4.53 4.77 16.69
N PRO A 147 4.60 5.38 17.88
CA PRO A 147 3.60 6.32 18.35
C PRO A 147 3.64 7.66 17.60
N VAL A 148 4.71 7.96 16.86
CA VAL A 148 4.91 9.27 16.22
C VAL A 148 5.13 9.12 14.73
N TRP A 149 4.17 9.60 13.94
CA TRP A 149 4.38 9.79 12.51
C TRP A 149 4.89 11.20 12.23
N GLN A 150 6.09 11.33 11.68
CA GLN A 150 6.57 12.58 11.09
C GLN A 150 6.40 12.55 9.57
N THR A 151 5.63 13.49 9.01
CA THR A 151 5.49 13.60 7.55
C THR A 151 6.84 13.97 6.95
N SER A 152 7.23 13.25 5.90
CA SER A 152 8.46 13.53 5.14
C SER A 152 8.48 14.97 4.63
N GLU A 153 9.65 15.61 4.62
CA GLU A 153 9.85 16.96 4.06
C GLU A 153 9.42 17.05 2.59
N ARG A 154 9.49 15.93 1.85
CA ARG A 154 8.99 15.82 0.47
C ARG A 154 7.47 15.97 0.40
N GLY A 155 6.75 15.61 1.46
CA GLY A 155 5.30 15.61 1.52
C GLY A 155 4.63 14.67 0.50
N PHE A 156 3.31 14.79 0.39
CA PHE A 156 2.50 14.14 -0.63
C PHE A 156 1.72 15.19 -1.41
N MET A 157 2.33 15.67 -2.49
CA MET A 157 1.82 16.84 -3.23
C MET A 157 0.47 16.61 -3.89
N ASN A 158 0.17 15.39 -4.35
CA ASN A 158 -1.08 15.06 -5.06
C ASN A 158 -2.07 14.26 -4.21
N LEU A 159 -1.81 14.07 -2.91
CA LEU A 159 -2.63 13.21 -2.07
C LEU A 159 -3.95 13.91 -1.71
N ARG A 160 -5.05 13.35 -2.20
CA ARG A 160 -6.40 13.90 -1.99
C ARG A 160 -7.16 13.19 -0.87
N PHE A 161 -6.89 11.90 -0.67
CA PHE A 161 -7.55 11.09 0.33
C PHE A 161 -6.53 10.29 1.16
N LEU A 162 -6.61 10.45 2.48
CA LEU A 162 -5.83 9.67 3.44
C LEU A 162 -6.76 8.98 4.43
N LEU A 163 -6.60 7.67 4.57
CA LEU A 163 -7.23 6.87 5.62
C LEU A 163 -6.16 6.30 6.55
N ILE A 164 -6.37 6.48 7.85
CA ILE A 164 -5.60 5.84 8.92
C ILE A 164 -6.60 5.07 9.78
N GLU A 165 -6.45 3.76 9.82
CA GLU A 165 -7.43 2.88 10.45
C GLU A 165 -6.74 1.79 11.28
N ASP A 166 -7.17 1.60 12.53
CA ASP A 166 -6.68 0.52 13.39
C ASP A 166 -5.15 0.52 13.53
N MET A 167 -4.64 1.61 14.12
CA MET A 167 -3.21 1.93 14.24
C MET A 167 -2.91 2.39 15.67
N ASP A 168 -1.67 2.18 16.13
CA ASP A 168 -1.16 2.62 17.44
C ASP A 168 -0.60 4.06 17.45
N LEU A 169 -0.90 4.84 16.40
CA LEU A 169 -0.47 6.23 16.25
C LEU A 169 -0.99 7.11 17.39
N GLU A 170 -0.08 7.74 18.13
CA GLU A 170 -0.40 8.69 19.21
C GLU A 170 -0.27 10.14 18.77
N TYR A 171 0.71 10.42 17.92
CA TYR A 171 1.12 11.75 17.51
C TYR A 171 1.39 11.79 16.00
N TRP A 172 0.86 12.81 15.33
CA TRP A 172 1.23 13.12 13.96
C TRP A 172 1.88 14.49 13.92
N LYS A 173 3.17 14.51 13.55
CA LYS A 173 3.96 15.71 13.28
C LYS A 173 3.98 15.97 11.78
N GLY A 174 3.18 16.90 11.32
CA GLY A 174 3.14 17.30 9.91
C GLY A 174 2.66 18.74 9.79
N SER A 175 3.08 19.41 8.72
CA SER A 175 2.54 20.70 8.31
C SER A 175 1.54 20.48 7.19
N GLU A 176 0.50 21.32 7.11
CA GLU A 176 -0.41 21.36 5.95
C GLU A 176 0.36 21.56 4.63
N SER A 177 1.52 22.22 4.67
CA SER A 177 2.39 22.43 3.50
C SER A 177 2.92 21.13 2.89
N PHE A 178 2.95 20.02 3.63
CA PHE A 178 3.37 18.72 3.12
C PHE A 178 2.20 17.93 2.52
N LEU A 179 0.97 18.43 2.59
CA LEU A 179 -0.25 17.77 2.12
C LEU A 179 -1.19 18.78 1.43
N PRO A 180 -0.70 19.56 0.44
CA PRO A 180 -1.41 20.71 -0.08
C PRO A 180 -2.77 20.37 -0.71
N ASP A 181 -2.88 19.21 -1.36
CA ASP A 181 -4.08 18.78 -2.08
C ASP A 181 -5.04 17.91 -1.25
N LEU A 182 -4.79 17.75 0.06
CA LEU A 182 -5.58 16.86 0.90
C LEU A 182 -7.02 17.37 1.05
N GLN A 183 -7.95 16.59 0.52
CA GLN A 183 -9.39 16.91 0.52
C GLN A 183 -10.13 16.18 1.63
N CYS A 184 -9.68 14.98 1.99
CA CYS A 184 -10.34 14.15 3.00
C CYS A 184 -9.29 13.37 3.80
N LEU A 185 -9.33 13.57 5.12
CA LEU A 185 -8.64 12.73 6.09
C LEU A 185 -9.70 11.97 6.88
N THR A 186 -9.62 10.64 6.87
CA THR A 186 -10.40 9.77 7.74
C THR A 186 -9.46 9.08 8.72
N VAL A 187 -9.74 9.24 10.01
CA VAL A 187 -9.08 8.48 11.07
C VAL A 187 -10.13 7.65 11.78
N SER A 188 -9.91 6.33 11.87
CA SER A 188 -10.86 5.41 12.51
C SER A 188 -10.19 4.36 13.37
N HIS A 189 -10.77 4.03 14.53
CA HIS A 189 -10.23 2.98 15.42
C HIS A 189 -8.76 3.24 15.85
N CYS A 190 -8.33 4.51 15.89
CA CYS A 190 -7.00 4.91 16.38
C CYS A 190 -7.12 5.45 17.81
N TYR A 191 -7.36 4.55 18.77
CA TYR A 191 -7.76 4.91 20.13
C TYR A 191 -6.69 5.66 20.93
N LYS A 192 -5.42 5.59 20.52
CA LYS A 192 -4.31 6.29 21.20
C LYS A 192 -4.04 7.70 20.65
N LEU A 193 -4.69 8.08 19.54
CA LEU A 193 -4.44 9.36 18.88
C LEU A 193 -4.94 10.52 19.73
N LYS A 194 -4.06 11.49 20.00
CA LYS A 194 -4.40 12.68 20.81
C LYS A 194 -5.06 13.77 19.97
N GLU A 195 -6.19 14.31 20.43
CA GLU A 195 -7.06 15.24 19.67
C GLU A 195 -6.40 16.56 19.26
N ARG A 196 -5.46 17.07 20.06
CA ARG A 196 -4.79 18.37 19.82
C ARG A 196 -4.08 18.48 18.46
N PHE A 197 -3.89 17.37 17.76
CA PHE A 197 -3.19 17.30 16.47
C PHE A 197 -4.11 17.28 15.25
N LEU A 198 -5.40 17.00 15.42
CA LEU A 198 -6.37 16.94 14.31
C LEU A 198 -6.91 18.32 13.95
N GLY A 199 -6.90 19.25 14.92
CA GLY A 199 -7.42 20.61 14.78
C GLY A 199 -6.67 21.49 13.77
N SER A 200 -5.45 21.10 13.36
CA SER A 200 -4.69 21.81 12.32
C SER A 200 -5.05 21.39 10.90
N LEU A 201 -5.76 20.28 10.70
CA LEU A 201 -6.16 19.79 9.37
C LEU A 201 -7.64 20.11 9.15
N LYS A 202 -7.91 21.17 8.38
CA LYS A 202 -9.26 21.77 8.18
C LYS A 202 -10.35 20.82 7.62
N LYS A 203 -10.03 19.56 7.29
CA LYS A 203 -10.92 18.57 6.63
C LYS A 203 -10.75 17.15 7.18
N SER A 204 -10.61 17.01 8.50
CA SER A 204 -10.51 15.71 9.16
C SER A 204 -11.88 15.22 9.65
N GLN A 205 -12.21 13.96 9.36
CA GLN A 205 -13.30 13.22 10.00
C GLN A 205 -12.67 12.15 10.89
N VAL A 206 -12.94 12.24 12.19
CA VAL A 206 -12.46 11.31 13.20
C VAL A 206 -13.64 10.44 13.61
N LEU A 207 -13.58 9.16 13.24
CA LEU A 207 -14.58 8.16 13.59
C LEU A 207 -13.98 7.32 14.72
N LYS A 208 -14.33 7.64 15.97
CA LYS A 208 -13.83 6.88 17.13
C LYS A 208 -14.39 5.47 17.14
#